data_AF-A0A1I7UU87-F1
#
_entry.id   AF-A0A1I7UU87-F1
#
_cell.length_a   1.000
_cell.length_b   1.000
_cell.length_c   1.000
_cell.angle_alpha   90.00
_cell.angle_beta   90.00
_cell.angle_gamma   90.00
#
_symmetry.space_group_name_H-M   'P 1'
#
loop_
_entity.id
_entity.type
_entity.pdbx_description
1 polymer ?
#
loop_
_entity_poly.entity_id
_entity_poly.type
_entity_poly.pdbx_seq_one_letter_code
_entity_poly.pdbx_strand_id
1 'polypeptide(L)'
;MVKIYGKVDGFTLERSSVKAKDDCVEDCFESANCFLVFMYSHDHCGSFDFNLQQKLTVSETSKASGYFVAFKTFVPSNTECPLYEELNLVVPLGNGDPIAWEAVNNGWTFTKCFEDWKMFKRNEELTVCMQTFYSSIPVDSIATAQKNCADKGHKLTGVGSYEELKWIQAFEDPEDCLIVCKMRNGEMMNDDLCENTPTGYGYVCGYQFV
;
A
#
# COMPACT_ATOMS: atom_id res chain seq x y z
N MET A 1 4.49 -9.99 -17.03
CA MET A 1 3.50 -8.93 -16.73
C MET A 1 2.22 -9.20 -17.51
N VAL A 2 1.05 -8.96 -16.91
CA VAL A 2 -0.27 -9.15 -17.56
C VAL A 2 -0.60 -7.91 -18.38
N LYS A 3 -0.85 -8.06 -19.69
CA LYS A 3 -1.19 -6.95 -20.60
C LYS A 3 -2.70 -6.89 -20.81
N ILE A 4 -3.29 -5.70 -20.67
CA ILE A 4 -4.72 -5.47 -20.94
C ILE A 4 -4.91 -4.17 -21.72
N TYR A 5 -6.00 -4.07 -22.49
CA TYR A 5 -6.35 -2.81 -23.16
C TYR A 5 -6.89 -1.81 -22.13
N GLY A 6 -6.16 -0.73 -21.95
CA GLY A 6 -6.46 0.25 -20.91
C GLY A 6 -5.53 1.44 -21.01
N LYS A 7 -5.91 2.50 -20.29
CA LYS A 7 -5.14 3.73 -20.17
C LYS A 7 -5.00 4.12 -18.71
N VAL A 8 -3.91 4.79 -18.38
CA VAL A 8 -3.76 5.42 -17.05
C VAL A 8 -4.40 6.81 -17.11
N ASP A 9 -5.35 7.05 -16.21
CA ASP A 9 -6.06 8.33 -16.16
C ASP A 9 -5.14 9.45 -15.66
N GLY A 10 -5.22 10.61 -16.30
CA GLY A 10 -4.35 11.77 -16.01
C GLY A 10 -2.90 11.63 -16.52
N PHE A 11 -2.59 10.60 -17.31
CA PHE A 11 -1.28 10.49 -17.95
C PHE A 11 -1.08 11.54 -19.05
N THR A 12 0.14 12.09 -19.13
CA THR A 12 0.54 13.06 -20.16
C THR A 12 1.77 12.57 -20.91
N LEU A 13 1.89 12.95 -22.19
CA LEU A 13 3.02 12.60 -23.07
C LEU A 13 4.39 13.01 -22.49
N GLU A 14 4.46 14.09 -21.72
CA GLU A 14 5.69 14.54 -21.04
C GLU A 14 6.24 13.53 -20.03
N ARG A 15 5.38 12.62 -19.52
CA ARG A 15 5.77 11.53 -18.61
C ARG A 15 6.13 10.24 -19.35
N SER A 16 6.12 10.26 -20.69
CA SER A 16 6.47 9.11 -21.50
C SER A 16 7.96 9.13 -21.88
N SER A 17 8.54 7.95 -21.93
CA SER A 17 9.83 7.67 -22.54
C SER A 17 9.63 7.20 -23.98
N VAL A 18 10.52 7.62 -24.87
CA VAL A 18 10.56 7.12 -26.25
C VAL A 18 11.30 5.79 -26.26
N LYS A 19 10.56 4.68 -26.24
CA LYS A 19 11.08 3.31 -26.18
C LYS A 19 10.12 2.35 -26.88
N ALA A 20 10.66 1.28 -27.45
CA ALA A 20 9.84 0.26 -28.07
C ALA A 20 8.99 -0.47 -27.03
N LYS A 21 7.86 -0.99 -27.50
CA LYS A 21 6.85 -1.65 -26.67
C LYS A 21 7.41 -2.72 -25.73
N ASP A 22 8.21 -3.63 -26.26
CA ASP A 22 8.67 -4.78 -25.48
C ASP A 22 9.78 -4.37 -24.51
N ASP A 23 10.68 -3.48 -24.90
CA ASP A 23 11.69 -2.88 -24.03
C ASP A 23 11.06 -2.22 -22.80
N CYS A 24 9.97 -1.47 -22.96
CA CYS A 24 9.28 -0.84 -21.83
C CYS A 24 8.76 -1.85 -20.80
N VAL A 25 8.22 -2.97 -21.29
CA VAL A 25 7.64 -4.00 -20.44
C VAL A 25 8.75 -4.81 -19.78
N GLU A 26 9.82 -5.12 -20.50
CA GLU A 26 10.98 -5.84 -20.00
C GLU A 26 11.74 -5.03 -18.93
N ASP A 27 12.05 -3.76 -19.21
CA ASP A 27 12.69 -2.84 -18.25
C ASP A 27 11.91 -2.77 -16.92
N CYS A 28 10.58 -2.67 -17.00
CA CYS A 28 9.73 -2.64 -15.81
C CYS A 28 9.68 -3.98 -15.08
N PHE A 29 9.70 -5.08 -15.84
CA PHE A 29 9.72 -6.41 -15.28
C PHE A 29 11.02 -6.68 -14.50
N GLU A 30 12.15 -6.20 -14.99
CA GLU A 30 13.45 -6.30 -14.31
C GLU A 30 13.61 -5.31 -13.16
N SER A 31 13.02 -4.11 -13.27
CA SER A 31 13.08 -3.10 -12.22
C SER A 31 12.34 -3.53 -10.94
N ALA A 32 13.02 -3.46 -9.80
CA ALA A 32 12.45 -3.85 -8.51
C ALA A 32 11.23 -3.01 -8.10
N ASN A 33 11.22 -1.72 -8.45
CA ASN A 33 10.17 -0.79 -8.02
C ASN A 33 9.07 -0.59 -9.06
N CYS A 34 9.31 -0.93 -10.34
CA CYS A 34 8.31 -0.73 -11.36
C CYS A 34 7.20 -1.77 -11.25
N PHE A 35 5.93 -1.33 -11.24
CA PHE A 35 4.78 -2.23 -11.08
C PHE A 35 3.71 -2.07 -12.17
N LEU A 36 3.77 -1.00 -12.96
CA LEU A 36 2.84 -0.75 -14.06
C LEU A 36 3.58 -0.07 -15.21
N VAL A 37 3.24 -0.46 -16.44
CA VAL A 37 3.60 0.26 -17.66
C VAL A 37 2.34 0.67 -18.38
N PHE A 38 2.29 1.91 -18.86
CA PHE A 38 1.26 2.39 -19.77
C PHE A 38 1.87 2.67 -21.14
N MET A 39 1.25 2.14 -22.18
CA MET A 39 1.69 2.32 -23.55
C MET A 39 0.72 3.24 -24.27
N TYR A 40 1.18 4.47 -24.43
CA TYR A 40 0.43 5.55 -25.06
C TYR A 40 0.47 5.44 -26.58
N SER A 41 1.60 5.02 -27.15
CA SER A 41 1.72 4.71 -28.57
C SER A 41 2.68 3.54 -28.77
N HIS A 42 2.97 3.17 -30.02
CA HIS A 42 3.89 2.07 -30.32
C HIS A 42 5.28 2.28 -29.72
N ASP A 43 5.75 3.54 -29.68
CA ASP A 43 7.12 3.88 -29.26
C ASP A 43 7.15 4.85 -28.06
N HIS A 44 6.00 5.04 -27.38
CA HIS A 44 5.92 5.88 -26.20
C HIS A 44 5.23 5.13 -25.06
N CYS A 45 5.95 4.98 -23.96
CA CYS A 45 5.46 4.33 -22.75
C CYS A 45 5.79 5.14 -21.49
N GLY A 46 4.96 5.02 -20.46
CA GLY A 46 5.26 5.50 -19.12
C GLY A 46 5.37 4.33 -18.16
N SER A 47 6.46 4.26 -17.40
CA SER A 47 6.62 3.33 -16.28
C SER A 47 6.20 4.02 -14.97
N PHE A 48 5.64 3.23 -14.06
CA PHE A 48 5.22 3.70 -12.75
C PHE A 48 5.91 2.89 -11.67
N ASP A 49 6.65 3.61 -10.83
CA ASP A 49 7.38 3.03 -9.70
C ASP A 49 6.56 3.10 -8.43
N PHE A 50 6.49 1.98 -7.71
CA PHE A 50 5.68 1.77 -6.52
C PHE A 50 5.93 2.84 -5.45
N ASN A 51 7.18 3.22 -5.24
CA ASN A 51 7.57 4.19 -4.21
C ASN A 51 7.06 5.61 -4.50
N LEU A 52 6.81 5.93 -5.78
CA LEU A 52 6.41 7.28 -6.22
C LEU A 52 4.89 7.44 -6.35
N GLN A 53 4.12 6.35 -6.29
CA GLN A 53 2.69 6.38 -6.57
C GLN A 53 1.88 6.09 -5.31
N GLN A 54 1.02 7.04 -4.91
CA GLN A 54 0.04 6.79 -3.84
C GLN A 54 -1.33 6.39 -4.40
N LYS A 55 -1.67 6.89 -5.59
CA LYS A 55 -2.94 6.62 -6.26
C LYS A 55 -2.75 6.56 -7.76
N LEU A 56 -3.27 5.52 -8.39
CA LEU A 56 -3.38 5.41 -9.84
C LEU A 56 -4.76 4.86 -10.20
N THR A 57 -5.29 5.30 -11.33
CA THR A 57 -6.52 4.74 -11.90
C THR A 57 -6.22 4.32 -13.33
N VAL A 58 -6.59 3.08 -13.64
CA VAL A 58 -6.54 2.50 -14.98
C VAL A 58 -7.97 2.34 -15.45
N SER A 59 -8.29 3.00 -16.56
CA SER A 59 -9.55 2.83 -17.26
C SER A 59 -9.39 1.77 -18.35
N GLU A 60 -10.30 0.81 -18.41
CA GLU A 60 -10.38 -0.13 -19.53
C GLU A 60 -10.70 0.59 -20.84
N THR A 61 -10.12 0.10 -21.94
CA THR A 61 -10.34 0.65 -23.28
C THR A 61 -10.51 -0.46 -24.31
N SER A 62 -11.03 -0.11 -25.49
CA SER A 62 -11.14 -1.06 -26.58
C SER A 62 -9.81 -1.22 -27.32
N LYS A 63 -9.62 -2.39 -27.95
CA LYS A 63 -8.49 -2.67 -28.85
C LYS A 63 -8.30 -1.60 -29.94
N ALA A 64 -9.39 -0.99 -30.41
CA ALA A 64 -9.35 0.06 -31.44
C ALA A 64 -8.62 1.33 -30.96
N SER A 65 -8.57 1.57 -29.65
CA SER A 65 -7.86 2.72 -29.06
C SER A 65 -6.34 2.55 -29.14
N GLY A 66 -5.84 1.33 -29.29
CA GLY A 66 -4.40 1.02 -29.36
C GLY A 66 -3.65 1.12 -28.02
N TYR A 67 -4.27 1.70 -27.00
CA TYR A 67 -3.72 1.79 -25.64
C TYR A 67 -3.71 0.45 -24.94
N PHE A 68 -2.63 0.16 -24.24
CA PHE A 68 -2.59 -0.97 -23.32
C PHE A 68 -1.76 -0.62 -22.08
N VAL A 69 -2.05 -1.32 -21.00
CA VAL A 69 -1.26 -1.28 -19.78
C VAL A 69 -0.73 -2.68 -19.48
N ALA A 70 0.43 -2.75 -18.85
CA ALA A 70 1.02 -4.00 -18.37
C ALA A 70 1.16 -3.95 -16.85
N PHE A 71 0.49 -4.85 -16.15
CA PHE A 71 0.56 -5.01 -14.70
C PHE A 71 1.66 -6.00 -14.33
N LYS A 72 2.54 -5.60 -13.41
CA LYS A 72 3.40 -6.54 -12.71
C LYS A 72 2.57 -7.18 -11.61
N THR A 73 2.29 -8.46 -11.76
CA THR A 73 1.45 -9.24 -10.84
C THR A 73 1.91 -10.70 -10.84
N PHE A 74 1.49 -11.45 -9.83
CA PHE A 74 1.62 -12.89 -9.82
C PHE A 74 0.72 -13.50 -10.90
N VAL A 75 1.30 -14.34 -11.75
CA VAL A 75 0.57 -15.14 -12.74
C VAL A 75 0.68 -16.60 -12.30
N PRO A 76 -0.44 -17.37 -12.23
CA PRO A 76 -0.38 -18.77 -11.87
C PRO A 76 0.56 -19.54 -12.81
N SER A 77 1.54 -20.27 -12.26
CA SER A 77 2.60 -20.95 -13.02
C SER A 77 2.10 -21.97 -14.06
N ASN A 78 0.82 -22.33 -14.02
CA ASN A 78 0.23 -23.41 -14.82
C ASN A 78 -0.57 -22.88 -16.03
N THR A 79 -0.69 -21.55 -16.19
CA THR A 79 -1.41 -20.92 -17.29
C THR A 79 -0.58 -19.78 -17.90
N GLU A 80 -0.15 -19.95 -19.16
CA GLU A 80 0.54 -18.89 -19.91
C GLU A 80 -0.34 -17.63 -20.09
N CYS A 81 -1.68 -17.78 -20.02
CA CYS A 81 -2.64 -16.67 -20.03
C CYS A 81 -3.86 -17.03 -19.17
N PRO A 82 -4.00 -16.51 -17.93
CA PRO A 82 -5.20 -16.72 -17.11
C PRO A 82 -6.44 -16.09 -17.76
N LEU A 83 -7.62 -16.61 -17.43
CA LEU A 83 -8.88 -16.01 -17.85
C LEU A 83 -9.01 -14.61 -17.23
N TYR A 84 -9.63 -13.70 -17.97
CA TYR A 84 -9.79 -12.31 -17.54
C TYR A 84 -10.53 -12.20 -16.19
N GLU A 85 -11.58 -13.01 -16.00
CA GLU A 85 -12.38 -13.06 -14.79
C GLU A 85 -11.62 -13.61 -13.57
N GLU A 86 -10.50 -14.30 -13.80
CA GLU A 86 -9.64 -14.89 -12.77
C GLU A 86 -8.43 -13.99 -12.44
N LEU A 87 -8.31 -12.82 -13.07
CA LEU A 87 -7.20 -11.91 -12.87
C LEU A 87 -7.29 -11.21 -11.51
N ASN A 88 -6.55 -11.74 -10.54
CA ASN A 88 -6.21 -11.03 -9.32
C ASN A 88 -4.96 -10.19 -9.54
N LEU A 89 -5.16 -8.90 -9.84
CA LEU A 89 -4.07 -7.94 -10.03
C LEU A 89 -3.53 -7.49 -8.68
N VAL A 90 -2.30 -7.91 -8.39
CA VAL A 90 -1.65 -7.67 -7.10
C VAL A 90 -0.21 -7.24 -7.36
N VAL A 91 0.21 -6.14 -6.73
CA VAL A 91 1.60 -5.68 -6.84
C VAL A 91 2.51 -6.62 -6.05
N PRO A 92 3.49 -7.30 -6.69
CA PRO A 92 4.41 -8.18 -6.01
C PRO A 92 5.46 -7.34 -5.28
N LEU A 93 5.29 -7.17 -3.96
CA LEU A 93 6.30 -6.57 -3.11
C LEU A 93 7.21 -7.67 -2.57
N GLY A 94 8.52 -7.58 -2.82
CA GLY A 94 9.47 -8.65 -2.48
C GLY A 94 9.51 -8.99 -0.98
N ASN A 95 9.42 -7.97 -0.11
CA ASN A 95 9.50 -8.10 1.34
C ASN A 95 8.34 -7.43 2.09
N GLY A 96 7.28 -7.03 1.37
CA GLY A 96 6.14 -6.29 1.92
C GLY A 96 4.82 -6.99 1.62
N ASP A 97 3.76 -6.58 2.29
CA ASP A 97 2.44 -7.13 2.02
C ASP A 97 1.97 -6.75 0.61
N PRO A 98 1.62 -7.72 -0.25
CA PRO A 98 1.12 -7.43 -1.58
C PRO A 98 -0.05 -6.45 -1.54
N ILE A 99 -0.02 -5.44 -2.41
CA ILE A 99 -1.12 -4.47 -2.54
C ILE A 99 -1.96 -4.85 -3.75
N ALA A 100 -3.23 -5.18 -3.50
CA ALA A 100 -4.19 -5.49 -4.54
C ALA A 100 -4.64 -4.22 -5.27
N TRP A 101 -4.87 -4.35 -6.58
CA TRP A 101 -5.65 -3.39 -7.34
C TRP A 101 -7.14 -3.61 -7.07
N GLU A 102 -7.87 -2.55 -6.77
CA GLU A 102 -9.31 -2.61 -6.56
C GLU A 102 -10.03 -2.48 -7.90
N ALA A 103 -10.84 -3.48 -8.25
CA ALA A 103 -11.70 -3.41 -9.43
C ALA A 103 -12.81 -2.36 -9.23
N VAL A 104 -13.01 -1.54 -10.26
CA VAL A 104 -14.09 -0.55 -10.36
C VAL A 104 -14.88 -0.78 -11.65
N ASN A 105 -16.01 -0.08 -11.82
CA ASN A 105 -16.94 -0.33 -12.95
C ASN A 105 -16.30 -0.38 -14.34
N ASN A 106 -15.20 0.33 -14.59
CA ASN A 106 -14.49 0.35 -15.87
C ASN A 106 -12.97 0.33 -15.69
N GLY A 107 -12.46 -0.61 -14.89
CA GLY A 107 -11.03 -0.86 -14.74
C GLY A 107 -10.60 -1.02 -13.29
N TRP A 108 -9.47 -0.42 -12.90
CA TRP A 108 -8.87 -0.65 -11.58
C TRP A 108 -8.30 0.61 -10.97
N THR A 109 -8.32 0.66 -9.64
CA THR A 109 -7.67 1.69 -8.86
C THR A 109 -6.62 1.06 -7.95
N PHE A 110 -5.43 1.65 -7.94
CA PHE A 110 -4.39 1.36 -6.98
C PHE A 110 -4.34 2.50 -5.97
N THR A 111 -4.36 2.15 -4.69
CA THR A 111 -4.17 3.10 -3.59
C THR A 111 -3.21 2.51 -2.57
N LYS A 112 -2.27 3.32 -2.11
CA LYS A 112 -1.42 3.00 -0.98
C LYS A 112 -1.23 4.21 -0.08
N CYS A 113 -0.78 3.95 1.13
CA CYS A 113 -0.38 5.01 2.05
C CYS A 113 0.90 5.70 1.60
N PHE A 114 1.21 6.81 2.24
CA PHE A 114 2.49 7.48 2.06
C PHE A 114 3.64 6.54 2.44
N GLU A 115 4.69 6.51 1.61
CA GLU A 115 5.85 5.63 1.80
C GLU A 115 5.45 4.17 2.04
N ASP A 116 5.93 3.59 3.15
CA ASP A 116 5.76 2.20 3.55
C ASP A 116 4.76 2.06 4.71
N TRP A 117 3.91 3.06 4.92
CA TRP A 117 2.85 3.00 5.93
C TRP A 117 1.84 1.91 5.59
N LYS A 118 1.39 1.20 6.60
CA LYS A 118 0.45 0.10 6.44
C LYS A 118 -0.98 0.63 6.31
N MET A 119 -1.68 0.25 5.24
CA MET A 119 -3.09 0.58 5.03
C MET A 119 -3.99 -0.46 5.71
N PHE A 120 -5.00 0.00 6.44
CA PHE A 120 -6.07 -0.84 7.00
C PHE A 120 -7.44 -0.24 6.69
N LYS A 121 -8.32 -1.07 6.13
CA LYS A 121 -9.74 -0.75 5.95
C LYS A 121 -10.49 -1.20 7.20
N ARG A 122 -10.88 -0.25 8.05
CA ARG A 122 -11.63 -0.52 9.30
C ARG A 122 -13.10 -0.77 9.04
N ASN A 123 -13.65 -0.08 8.05
CA ASN A 123 -15.01 -0.27 7.53
C ASN A 123 -15.11 0.32 6.11
N GLU A 124 -16.32 0.38 5.54
CA GLU A 124 -16.54 0.90 4.18
C GLU A 124 -16.14 2.37 3.99
N GLU A 125 -16.21 3.19 5.05
CA GLU A 125 -15.98 4.64 5.00
C GLU A 125 -14.64 5.06 5.64
N LEU A 126 -13.99 4.16 6.39
CA LEU A 126 -12.80 4.45 7.17
C LEU A 126 -11.64 3.55 6.75
N THR A 127 -10.71 4.14 6.01
CA THR A 127 -9.39 3.60 5.77
C THR A 127 -8.37 4.42 6.55
N VAL A 128 -7.48 3.74 7.26
CA VAL A 128 -6.39 4.37 8.01
C VAL A 128 -5.04 3.91 7.47
N CYS A 129 -4.08 4.83 7.50
CA CYS A 129 -2.68 4.55 7.26
C CYS A 129 -1.96 4.60 8.60
N MET A 130 -1.20 3.56 8.93
CA MET A 130 -0.57 3.38 10.23
C MET A 130 0.92 3.08 10.08
N GLN A 131 1.72 3.60 11.01
CA GLN A 131 3.15 3.30 11.12
C GLN A 131 3.54 3.19 12.59
N THR A 132 4.33 2.16 12.89
CA THR A 132 4.97 1.95 14.19
C THR A 132 6.27 2.75 14.25
N PHE A 133 6.52 3.38 15.38
CA PHE A 133 7.76 4.10 15.63
C PHE A 133 8.40 3.56 16.89
N TYR A 134 9.63 3.08 16.72
CA TYR A 134 10.51 2.74 17.81
C TYR A 134 11.21 4.00 18.34
N SER A 135 11.41 4.06 19.64
CA SER A 135 12.14 5.10 20.35
C SER A 135 13.15 4.44 21.27
N SER A 136 14.43 4.80 21.11
CA SER A 136 15.51 4.35 22.00
C SER A 136 15.40 4.92 23.42
N ILE A 137 14.57 5.94 23.61
CA ILE A 137 14.22 6.49 24.92
C ILE A 137 12.78 6.07 25.23
N PRO A 138 12.52 5.51 26.43
CA PRO A 138 11.17 5.11 26.80
C PRO A 138 10.18 6.27 26.67
N VAL A 139 9.07 6.00 26.02
CA VAL A 139 7.94 6.91 25.91
C VAL A 139 7.13 6.73 27.18
N ASP A 140 7.17 7.73 28.05
CA ASP A 140 6.68 7.67 29.42
C ASP A 140 5.22 8.11 29.60
N SER A 141 4.57 8.55 28.51
CA SER A 141 3.18 8.96 28.56
C SER A 141 2.51 8.98 27.19
N ILE A 142 1.18 8.87 27.20
CA ILE A 142 0.33 9.10 26.02
C ILE A 142 0.55 10.52 25.47
N ALA A 143 0.76 11.52 26.34
CA ALA A 143 1.00 12.89 25.90
C ALA A 143 2.30 13.03 25.10
N THR A 144 3.36 12.34 25.54
CA THR A 144 4.63 12.24 24.80
C THR A 144 4.41 11.57 23.44
N ALA A 145 3.71 10.45 23.40
CA ALA A 145 3.38 9.75 22.15
C ALA A 145 2.55 10.61 21.17
N GLN A 146 1.55 11.34 21.69
CA GLN A 146 0.73 12.28 20.91
C GLN A 146 1.57 13.39 20.31
N LYS A 147 2.47 13.99 21.12
CA LYS A 147 3.39 15.02 20.65
C LYS A 147 4.31 14.47 19.56
N ASN A 148 4.90 13.29 19.76
CA ASN A 148 5.80 12.67 18.79
C ASN A 148 5.12 12.41 17.44
N CYS A 149 3.85 11.99 17.42
CA CYS A 149 3.09 11.87 16.19
C CYS A 149 2.77 13.23 15.57
N ALA A 150 2.37 14.22 16.39
CA ALA A 150 2.03 15.56 15.94
C ALA A 150 3.24 16.29 15.32
N ASP A 151 4.43 16.13 15.89
CA ASP A 151 5.69 16.68 15.37
C ASP A 151 6.05 16.12 13.99
N LYS A 152 5.49 14.95 13.62
CA LYS A 152 5.59 14.35 12.29
C LYS A 152 4.41 14.69 11.36
N GLY A 153 3.47 15.52 11.82
CA GLY A 153 2.27 15.87 11.07
C GLY A 153 1.17 14.80 11.09
N HIS A 154 1.24 13.83 12.01
CA HIS A 154 0.30 12.71 12.13
C HIS A 154 -0.38 12.70 13.50
N LYS A 155 -1.31 11.76 13.71
CA LYS A 155 -2.02 11.60 14.98
C LYS A 155 -1.63 10.29 15.64
N LEU A 156 -1.64 10.24 16.96
CA LEU A 156 -1.55 8.97 17.67
C LEU A 156 -2.81 8.15 17.38
N THR A 157 -2.63 6.92 16.89
CA THR A 157 -3.73 6.08 16.42
C THR A 157 -3.85 4.84 17.30
N GLY A 158 -5.06 4.58 17.79
CA GLY A 158 -5.38 3.33 18.47
C GLY A 158 -5.61 2.18 17.48
N VAL A 159 -5.57 0.95 17.98
CA VAL A 159 -5.90 -0.25 17.20
C VAL A 159 -7.42 -0.37 17.03
N GLY A 160 -7.84 -0.81 15.85
CA GLY A 160 -9.25 -0.97 15.46
C GLY A 160 -9.63 -2.39 15.04
N SER A 161 -8.68 -3.31 14.84
CA SER A 161 -8.95 -4.71 14.52
C SER A 161 -7.87 -5.66 15.05
N TYR A 162 -8.15 -6.96 15.03
CA TYR A 162 -7.20 -8.01 15.40
C TYR A 162 -6.03 -8.12 14.42
N GLU A 163 -6.26 -7.82 13.14
CA GLU A 163 -5.24 -7.79 12.09
C GLU A 163 -4.28 -6.62 12.31
N GLU A 164 -4.80 -5.44 12.67
CA GLU A 164 -3.97 -4.29 13.07
C GLU A 164 -3.08 -4.64 14.26
N LEU A 165 -3.63 -5.34 15.25
CA LEU A 165 -2.87 -5.84 16.40
C LEU A 165 -1.75 -6.80 15.98
N LYS A 166 -2.07 -7.83 15.18
CA LYS A 166 -1.08 -8.80 14.71
C LYS A 166 0.07 -8.15 13.95
N TRP A 167 -0.24 -7.17 13.09
CA TRP A 167 0.77 -6.42 12.36
C TRP A 167 1.69 -5.63 13.31
N ILE A 168 1.12 -4.98 14.33
CA ILE A 168 1.89 -4.27 15.36
C ILE A 168 2.80 -5.21 16.14
N GLN A 169 2.30 -6.39 16.54
CA GLN A 169 3.08 -7.41 17.26
C GLN A 169 4.18 -8.05 16.41
N ALA A 170 4.01 -8.07 15.09
CA ALA A 170 5.03 -8.58 14.18
C ALA A 170 6.20 -7.61 13.98
N PHE A 171 6.10 -6.37 14.49
CA PHE A 171 7.10 -5.33 14.25
C PHE A 171 8.38 -5.52 15.08
N GLU A 172 8.34 -6.06 16.31
CA GLU A 172 9.53 -6.35 17.14
C GLU A 172 9.28 -7.48 18.17
N ASP A 173 10.36 -8.01 18.76
CA ASP A 173 10.37 -9.14 19.70
C ASP A 173 9.24 -9.09 20.76
N PRO A 174 8.66 -10.24 21.17
CA PRO A 174 7.37 -10.35 21.88
C PRO A 174 7.14 -9.57 23.19
N GLU A 175 8.07 -8.74 23.67
CA GLU A 175 8.06 -8.22 25.05
C GLU A 175 8.05 -6.69 25.19
N ASP A 176 8.18 -5.89 24.13
CA ASP A 176 8.16 -4.43 24.26
C ASP A 176 6.75 -3.84 24.04
N CYS A 177 6.11 -3.43 25.14
CA CYS A 177 4.80 -2.79 25.12
C CYS A 177 4.81 -1.51 24.25
N LEU A 178 4.15 -1.54 23.10
CA LEU A 178 3.81 -0.33 22.36
C LEU A 178 2.68 0.39 23.10
N ILE A 179 2.82 1.70 23.31
CA ILE A 179 1.75 2.52 23.88
C ILE A 179 0.68 2.68 22.80
N VAL A 180 -0.23 1.71 22.74
CA VAL A 180 -1.42 1.77 21.90
C VAL A 180 -2.56 2.38 22.69
N CYS A 181 -3.23 3.37 22.10
CA CYS A 181 -4.36 4.05 22.72
C CYS A 181 -5.47 3.08 23.16
N LYS A 182 -5.95 3.30 24.39
CA LYS A 182 -7.11 2.69 25.03
C LYS A 182 -8.36 2.72 24.12
N MET A 183 -8.92 1.55 23.78
CA MET A 183 -10.25 1.47 23.18
C MET A 183 -11.32 1.89 24.21
N ARG A 184 -12.22 2.77 23.82
CA ARG A 184 -13.44 3.08 24.58
C ARG A 184 -14.43 1.93 24.30
N ASN A 185 -14.90 1.25 25.36
CA ASN A 185 -15.78 0.05 25.38
C ASN A 185 -15.12 -1.30 25.67
N GLY A 186 -14.01 -1.33 26.42
CA GLY A 186 -13.76 -2.45 27.35
C GLY A 186 -13.15 -3.73 26.77
N GLU A 187 -12.55 -3.69 25.59
CA GLU A 187 -11.75 -4.81 25.07
C GLU A 187 -10.27 -4.37 24.97
N MET A 188 -9.37 -5.18 25.54
CA MET A 188 -7.92 -4.93 25.62
C MET A 188 -7.14 -5.93 24.75
N MET A 189 -5.96 -5.49 24.33
CA MET A 189 -4.86 -6.33 23.84
C MET A 189 -4.47 -7.38 24.90
N ASN A 190 -4.11 -8.58 24.47
CA ASN A 190 -4.10 -9.80 25.29
C ASN A 190 -3.02 -9.81 26.42
N ASP A 191 -3.46 -10.42 27.53
CA ASP A 191 -2.79 -11.03 28.70
C ASP A 191 -1.82 -10.31 29.66
N ASP A 192 -1.37 -9.08 29.41
CA ASP A 192 -0.85 -8.25 30.51
C ASP A 192 -1.34 -6.80 30.44
N LEU A 193 -1.89 -6.35 31.58
CA LEU A 193 -2.36 -4.98 31.74
C LEU A 193 -1.16 -4.03 31.61
N CYS A 194 -1.05 -3.34 30.46
CA CYS A 194 -0.17 -2.17 30.30
C CYS A 194 -0.45 -1.06 31.33
N GLU A 195 -1.47 -1.21 32.19
CA GLU A 195 -1.74 -0.32 33.32
C GLU A 195 -0.58 -0.26 34.32
N ASN A 196 0.33 -1.26 34.34
CA ASN A 196 1.51 -1.27 35.21
C ASN A 196 2.84 -0.91 34.52
N THR A 197 2.84 -0.68 33.20
CA THR A 197 4.04 -0.30 32.45
C THR A 197 3.96 1.19 32.11
N PRO A 198 4.51 2.08 32.95
CA PRO A 198 4.43 3.54 32.73
C PRO A 198 5.25 4.01 31.52
N THR A 199 5.98 3.10 30.87
CA THR A 199 6.89 3.38 29.78
C THR A 199 6.80 2.29 28.72
N GLY A 200 6.75 2.68 27.45
CA GLY A 200 6.88 1.77 26.30
C GLY A 200 7.96 2.25 25.34
N TYR A 201 8.58 1.36 24.58
CA TYR A 201 9.64 1.73 23.63
C TYR A 201 9.11 2.17 22.26
N GLY A 202 7.79 2.23 22.08
CA GLY A 202 7.24 2.76 20.84
C GLY A 202 5.78 3.15 20.91
N TYR A 203 5.32 3.72 19.80
CA TYR A 203 3.99 4.26 19.61
C TYR A 203 3.55 4.10 18.16
N VAL A 204 2.24 4.18 17.92
CA VAL A 204 1.66 4.03 16.58
C VAL A 204 1.05 5.35 16.13
N CYS A 205 1.58 5.92 15.06
CA CYS A 205 0.96 7.08 14.41
C CYS A 205 0.08 6.63 13.25
N GLY A 206 -0.94 7.42 12.97
CA GLY A 206 -1.81 7.20 11.84
C GLY A 206 -2.46 8.47 11.31
N TYR A 207 -3.05 8.33 10.13
CA TYR A 207 -3.94 9.32 9.54
C TYR A 207 -5.07 8.60 8.79
N GLN A 208 -6.21 9.27 8.65
CA GLN A 208 -7.29 8.78 7.80
C GLN A 208 -6.89 8.99 6.34
N PHE A 209 -6.97 7.94 5.53
CA PHE A 209 -6.79 8.04 4.10
C PHE A 209 -8.06 8.71 3.51
N VAL A 210 -7.90 9.89 2.91
CA VAL A 210 -8.98 10.71 2.33
C VAL A 210 -8.86 10.70 0.81
#